data_AF-A0A1S9DIU8-F1
#
_entry.id   AF-A0A1S9DIU8-F1
#
_cell.length_a   1.000
_cell.length_b   1.000
_cell.length_c   1.000
_cell.angle_alpha   90.00
_cell.angle_beta   90.00
_cell.angle_gamma   90.00
#
_symmetry.space_group_name_H-M   'P 1'
#
loop_
_entity.id
_entity.type
_entity.pdbx_description
1 polymer ?
#
loop_
_entity_poly.entity_id
_entity_poly.type
_entity_poly.pdbx_seq_one_letter_code
_entity_poly.pdbx_strand_id
1 'polypeptide(L)'
;MSESHRVNTAAVLSLWRNTHGPAINSMSNSIDDCISLLRTEEKKLDEWHSQLTPLELPTESFTSLGEAQPSNGHIRPLRFHRHPFAMNYAYYVVARIMQCACFLDALQQCASGDQAVPVNDESITCWMRILLRIVAGLSKAECATRNVYTIGISNLLVACILRCSDLDIGLWIQNWLRDLLSVPILEEGSFPISQALEIVRHVNKERCSGKDIYAIGVTEEDGGGSGKYFSYQSQTIYELVLLGRIRETGCLYSESVPVEWAV
;
A
#
# COMPACT_ATOMS: atom_id res chain seq x y z
N MET A 1 0.82 -6.72 10.47
CA MET A 1 1.03 -6.08 9.16
C MET A 1 1.45 -7.08 8.08
N SER A 2 2.62 -7.73 8.20
CA SER A 2 3.15 -8.67 7.18
C SER A 2 2.15 -9.75 6.76
N GLU A 3 1.51 -10.44 7.71
CA GLU A 3 0.54 -11.49 7.37
C GLU A 3 -0.74 -10.96 6.71
N SER A 4 -1.30 -9.85 7.20
CA SER A 4 -2.46 -9.23 6.55
C SER A 4 -2.15 -8.78 5.12
N HIS A 5 -0.97 -8.19 4.90
CA HIS A 5 -0.51 -7.83 3.56
C HIS A 5 -0.33 -9.05 2.65
N ARG A 6 0.29 -10.13 3.15
CA ARG A 6 0.51 -11.38 2.42
C ARG A 6 -0.82 -12.04 2.02
N VAL A 7 -1.74 -12.22 2.97
CA VAL A 7 -3.06 -12.83 2.72
C VAL A 7 -3.87 -11.98 1.76
N ASN A 8 -3.90 -10.67 1.97
CA ASN A 8 -4.63 -9.76 1.11
C ASN A 8 -4.08 -9.76 -0.33
N THR A 9 -2.76 -9.66 -0.49
CA THR A 9 -2.12 -9.69 -1.81
C THR A 9 -2.34 -11.03 -2.51
N ALA A 10 -2.27 -12.15 -1.78
CA ALA A 10 -2.58 -13.47 -2.35
C ALA A 10 -4.03 -13.57 -2.84
N ALA A 11 -4.99 -13.01 -2.09
CA ALA A 11 -6.39 -12.97 -2.50
C ALA A 11 -6.61 -12.11 -3.76
N VAL A 12 -5.92 -10.96 -3.87
CA VAL A 12 -5.96 -10.14 -5.08
C VAL A 12 -5.39 -10.90 -6.27
N LEU A 13 -4.22 -11.51 -6.13
CA LEU A 13 -3.56 -12.21 -7.25
C LEU A 13 -4.33 -13.45 -7.72
N SER A 14 -5.07 -14.14 -6.83
CA SER A 14 -5.85 -15.33 -7.23
C SER A 14 -6.97 -14.98 -8.20
N LEU A 15 -7.54 -13.77 -8.12
CA LEU A 15 -8.55 -13.29 -9.06
C LEU A 15 -8.03 -13.22 -10.50
N TRP A 16 -6.84 -12.67 -10.72
CA TRP A 16 -6.24 -12.60 -12.06
C TRP A 16 -5.80 -13.96 -12.59
N ARG A 17 -5.35 -14.85 -11.70
CA ARG A 17 -5.00 -16.23 -12.07
C ARG A 17 -6.20 -16.97 -12.64
N ASN A 18 -7.38 -16.78 -12.05
CA ASN A 18 -8.62 -17.43 -12.50
C ASN A 18 -9.15 -16.84 -13.82
N THR A 19 -8.81 -15.59 -14.13
CA THR A 19 -9.27 -14.93 -15.36
C THR A 19 -8.33 -15.15 -16.56
N HIS A 20 -7.01 -15.34 -16.36
CA HIS A 20 -6.02 -15.31 -17.44
C HIS A 20 -5.05 -16.51 -17.51
N GLY A 21 -5.19 -17.56 -16.67
CA GLY A 21 -4.26 -18.70 -16.63
C GLY A 21 -4.91 -20.09 -16.69
N PRO A 22 -4.18 -21.15 -17.12
CA PRO A 22 -4.67 -22.52 -16.99
C PRO A 22 -4.81 -22.88 -15.50
N ALA A 23 -5.87 -23.62 -15.15
CA ALA A 23 -6.16 -24.07 -13.80
C ALA A 23 -5.06 -25.03 -13.29
N ILE A 24 -4.01 -24.49 -12.69
CA ILE A 24 -2.98 -25.26 -12.00
C ILE A 24 -3.44 -25.45 -10.56
N ASN A 25 -3.74 -26.70 -10.20
CA ASN A 25 -4.06 -27.14 -8.84
C ASN A 25 -2.87 -26.89 -7.90
N SER A 26 -2.80 -25.70 -7.31
CA SER A 26 -1.84 -25.36 -6.26
C SER A 26 -2.52 -24.42 -5.26
N MET A 27 -3.02 -25.02 -4.17
CA MET A 27 -3.23 -24.41 -2.85
C MET A 27 -3.73 -22.96 -2.84
N SER A 28 -4.67 -22.64 -3.72
CA SER A 28 -5.36 -21.36 -3.74
C SER A 28 -6.43 -21.42 -2.67
N ASN A 29 -6.16 -20.82 -1.50
CA ASN A 29 -7.20 -20.52 -0.54
C ASN A 29 -8.32 -19.77 -1.27
N SER A 30 -9.58 -20.14 -1.01
CA SER A 30 -10.71 -19.38 -1.55
C SER A 30 -10.66 -17.94 -1.03
N ILE A 31 -11.34 -17.01 -1.70
CA ILE A 31 -11.44 -15.63 -1.22
C ILE A 31 -12.07 -15.61 0.19
N ASP A 32 -13.05 -16.47 0.43
CA ASP A 32 -13.67 -16.66 1.75
C ASP A 32 -12.66 -17.10 2.82
N ASP A 33 -11.75 -18.03 2.49
CA ASP A 33 -10.67 -18.45 3.39
C ASP A 33 -9.72 -17.28 3.70
N CYS A 34 -9.37 -16.49 2.69
CA CYS A 34 -8.55 -15.29 2.87
C CYS A 34 -9.25 -14.26 3.76
N ILE A 35 -10.55 -14.02 3.57
CA ILE A 35 -11.34 -13.12 4.42
C ILE A 35 -11.37 -13.63 5.87
N SER A 36 -11.54 -14.93 6.08
CA SER A 36 -11.50 -15.55 7.41
C SER A 36 -10.14 -15.38 8.10
N LEU A 37 -9.05 -15.54 7.34
CA LEU A 37 -7.70 -15.28 7.83
C LEU A 37 -7.49 -13.80 8.17
N LEU A 38 -7.96 -12.86 7.33
CA LEU A 38 -7.87 -11.43 7.61
C LEU A 38 -8.62 -11.06 8.90
N ARG A 39 -9.80 -11.63 9.15
CA ARG A 39 -10.54 -11.44 10.42
C ARG A 39 -9.80 -12.01 11.63
N THR A 40 -9.05 -13.10 11.45
CA THR A 40 -8.21 -13.66 12.51
C THR A 40 -7.05 -12.71 12.84
N GLU A 41 -6.41 -12.14 11.81
CA GLU A 41 -5.36 -11.14 11.99
C GLU A 41 -5.89 -9.82 12.58
N GLU A 42 -7.13 -9.43 12.27
CA GLU A 42 -7.81 -8.27 12.87
C GLU A 42 -7.93 -8.43 14.39
N LYS A 43 -8.39 -9.60 14.86
CA LYS A 43 -8.50 -9.88 16.31
C LYS A 43 -7.16 -9.76 17.05
N LYS A 44 -6.10 -10.35 16.48
CA LYS A 44 -4.75 -10.25 17.04
C LYS A 44 -4.27 -8.79 17.12
N LEU A 45 -4.64 -8.00 16.11
CA LEU A 45 -4.28 -6.60 16.04
C LEU A 45 -5.06 -5.73 17.04
N ASP A 46 -6.34 -6.04 17.27
CA ASP A 46 -7.15 -5.40 18.30
C ASP A 46 -6.63 -5.73 19.70
N GLU A 47 -6.26 -7.00 19.95
CA GLU A 47 -5.59 -7.41 21.20
C GLU A 47 -4.30 -6.63 21.42
N TRP A 48 -3.44 -6.54 20.40
CA TRP A 48 -2.20 -5.74 20.47
C TRP A 48 -2.50 -4.27 20.76
N HIS A 49 -3.47 -3.66 20.09
CA HIS A 49 -3.82 -2.25 20.27
C HIS A 49 -4.38 -1.99 21.68
N SER A 50 -5.10 -2.94 22.28
CA SER A 50 -5.63 -2.84 23.65
C SER A 50 -4.55 -2.81 24.73
N GLN A 51 -3.34 -3.29 24.41
CA GLN A 51 -2.21 -3.38 25.34
C GLN A 51 -1.30 -2.14 25.28
N LEU A 52 -1.56 -1.20 24.37
CA LEU A 52 -0.74 0.00 24.21
C LEU A 52 -0.86 0.92 25.43
N THR A 53 0.28 1.43 25.88
CA THR A 53 0.31 2.45 26.92
C THR A 53 -0.08 3.82 26.36
N PRO A 54 -0.54 4.77 27.20
CA PRO A 54 -0.86 6.13 26.76
C PRO A 54 0.29 6.87 26.07
N LEU A 55 1.55 6.48 26.34
CA LEU A 55 2.74 7.06 25.71
C LEU A 55 2.92 6.61 24.25
N GLU A 56 2.43 5.41 23.92
CA GLU A 56 2.50 4.80 22.59
C GLU A 56 1.36 5.28 21.68
N LEU A 57 0.29 5.82 22.27
CA LEU A 57 -0.84 6.39 21.55
C LEU A 57 -0.52 7.82 21.03
N PRO A 58 -1.26 8.28 20.01
CA PRO A 58 -1.17 9.66 19.55
C PRO A 58 -1.44 10.67 20.68
N THR A 59 -0.73 11.79 20.66
CA THR A 59 -0.96 12.88 21.63
C THR A 59 -2.19 13.72 21.29
N GLU A 60 -2.69 13.62 20.06
CA GLU A 60 -3.86 14.34 19.57
C GLU A 60 -5.02 13.36 19.29
N SER A 61 -6.26 13.82 19.47
CA SER A 61 -7.46 13.02 19.19
C SER A 61 -7.72 12.87 17.68
N PHE A 62 -8.38 11.77 17.30
CA PHE A 62 -8.81 11.48 15.93
C PHE A 62 -10.02 12.31 15.48
N THR A 63 -10.60 13.15 16.35
CA THR A 63 -11.80 13.96 16.09
C THR A 63 -11.68 14.96 14.93
N SER A 64 -10.47 15.16 14.40
CA SER A 64 -10.16 16.01 13.26
C SER A 64 -10.00 15.26 11.93
N LEU A 65 -10.70 14.14 11.70
CA LEU A 65 -10.70 13.42 10.42
C LEU A 65 -11.13 14.30 9.22
N GLY A 66 -11.94 15.34 9.45
CA GLY A 66 -12.27 16.37 8.45
C GLY A 66 -11.10 17.28 8.06
N GLU A 67 -10.03 17.34 8.86
CA GLU A 67 -8.81 18.14 8.61
C GLU A 67 -7.73 17.36 7.84
N ALA A 68 -8.02 16.12 7.42
CA ALA A 68 -7.13 15.25 6.65
C ALA A 68 -7.56 15.13 5.18
N GLN A 69 -8.13 16.20 4.62
CA GLN A 69 -8.42 16.28 3.19
C GLN A 69 -7.15 16.64 2.43
N PRO A 70 -6.61 15.76 1.58
CA PRO A 70 -5.40 16.05 0.82
C PRO A 70 -5.59 17.18 -0.19
N SER A 71 -6.83 17.40 -0.66
CA SER A 71 -7.23 18.46 -1.59
C SER A 71 -6.92 19.87 -1.09
N ASN A 72 -6.85 20.08 0.22
CA ASN A 72 -6.49 21.39 0.82
C ASN A 72 -4.97 21.58 0.93
N GLY A 73 -4.16 20.63 0.46
CA GLY A 73 -2.69 20.69 0.44
C GLY A 73 -2.01 20.59 1.80
N HIS A 74 -2.75 20.72 2.91
CA HIS A 74 -2.20 20.68 4.25
C HIS A 74 -2.89 19.61 5.10
N ILE A 75 -2.16 18.52 5.37
CA ILE A 75 -2.61 17.46 6.27
C ILE A 75 -2.07 17.75 7.66
N ARG A 76 -2.97 17.93 8.63
CA ARG A 76 -2.57 18.15 10.02
C ARG A 76 -1.88 16.90 10.60
N PRO A 77 -0.62 16.98 11.04
CA PRO A 77 0.13 15.83 11.49
C PRO A 77 -0.47 15.21 12.76
N LEU A 78 -0.43 13.89 12.86
CA LEU A 78 -0.72 13.15 14.08
C LEU A 78 0.60 12.95 14.82
N ARG A 79 0.72 13.56 16.00
CA ARG A 79 1.98 13.60 16.76
C ARG A 79 2.07 12.45 17.74
N PHE A 80 3.29 11.97 17.94
CA PHE A 80 3.65 10.92 18.90
C PHE A 80 4.84 11.38 19.73
N HIS A 81 4.97 10.85 20.94
CA HIS A 81 6.09 11.18 21.82
C HIS A 81 7.46 10.78 21.24
N ARG A 82 7.50 9.71 20.45
CA ARG A 82 8.74 9.15 19.89
C ARG A 82 8.48 8.56 18.51
N HIS A 83 9.51 8.64 17.65
CA HIS A 83 9.50 8.05 16.31
C HIS A 83 9.06 6.57 16.26
N PRO A 84 9.57 5.66 17.12
CA PRO A 84 9.17 4.25 17.04
C PRO A 84 7.69 4.04 17.32
N PHE A 85 7.05 4.88 18.14
CA PHE A 85 5.62 4.81 18.40
C PHE A 85 4.81 5.22 17.17
N ALA A 86 5.22 6.29 16.48
CA ALA A 86 4.61 6.71 15.23
C ALA A 86 4.72 5.61 14.16
N MET A 87 5.89 5.00 14.00
CA MET A 87 6.11 3.89 13.05
C MET A 87 5.31 2.64 13.41
N ASN A 88 5.28 2.24 14.68
CA ASN A 88 4.44 1.12 15.14
C ASN A 88 2.96 1.36 14.86
N TYR A 89 2.49 2.58 15.12
CA TYR A 89 1.11 2.96 14.83
C TYR A 89 0.84 3.02 13.31
N ALA A 90 1.82 3.41 12.48
CA ALA A 90 1.71 3.32 11.03
C ALA A 90 1.56 1.85 10.56
N TYR A 91 2.35 0.92 11.11
CA TYR A 91 2.18 -0.52 10.82
C TYR A 91 0.80 -1.04 11.21
N TYR A 92 0.26 -0.56 12.34
CA TYR A 92 -1.09 -0.86 12.77
C TYR A 92 -2.12 -0.36 11.75
N VAL A 93 -2.05 0.90 11.35
CA VAL A 93 -2.99 1.50 10.37
C VAL A 93 -2.90 0.79 9.01
N VAL A 94 -1.69 0.50 8.53
CA VAL A 94 -1.48 -0.27 7.29
C VAL A 94 -2.10 -1.65 7.40
N ALA A 95 -1.96 -2.33 8.53
CA ALA A 95 -2.60 -3.62 8.75
C ALA A 95 -4.13 -3.51 8.69
N ARG A 96 -4.74 -2.46 9.27
CA ARG A 96 -6.19 -2.19 9.16
C ARG A 96 -6.64 -1.98 7.71
N ILE A 97 -5.85 -1.25 6.92
CA ILE A 97 -6.11 -1.06 5.48
C ILE A 97 -6.11 -2.42 4.76
N MET A 98 -5.10 -3.26 5.03
CA MET A 98 -4.98 -4.59 4.42
C MET A 98 -6.06 -5.58 4.88
N GLN A 99 -6.65 -5.36 6.05
CA GLN A 99 -7.74 -6.18 6.60
C GLN A 99 -9.12 -5.77 6.07
N CYS A 100 -9.24 -4.62 5.39
CA CYS A 100 -10.47 -4.22 4.75
C CYS A 100 -10.79 -5.19 3.58
N ALA A 101 -11.74 -6.09 3.79
CA ALA A 101 -12.14 -7.09 2.81
C ALA A 101 -13.18 -6.60 1.79
N CYS A 102 -13.80 -5.43 2.02
CA CYS A 102 -14.92 -4.93 1.21
C CYS A 102 -14.61 -4.80 -0.30
N PHE A 103 -13.37 -4.51 -0.66
CA PHE A 103 -12.97 -4.43 -2.07
C PHE A 103 -12.77 -5.82 -2.71
N LEU A 104 -12.44 -6.86 -1.93
CA LEU A 104 -12.25 -8.22 -2.45
C LEU A 104 -13.57 -8.79 -2.97
N ASP A 105 -14.67 -8.58 -2.24
CA ASP A 105 -16.01 -9.00 -2.66
C ASP A 105 -16.41 -8.32 -3.99
N ALA A 106 -16.14 -7.02 -4.10
CA ALA A 106 -16.42 -6.27 -5.32
C ALA A 106 -15.56 -6.73 -6.51
N LEU A 107 -14.27 -7.02 -6.28
CA LEU A 107 -13.40 -7.57 -7.32
C LEU A 107 -13.81 -8.98 -7.74
N GLN A 108 -14.28 -9.81 -6.81
CA GLN A 108 -14.79 -11.15 -7.10
C GLN A 108 -16.05 -11.10 -7.97
N GLN A 109 -16.96 -10.17 -7.69
CA GLN A 109 -18.16 -9.95 -8.54
C GLN A 109 -17.77 -9.49 -9.95
N CYS A 110 -16.77 -8.60 -10.06
CA CYS A 110 -16.24 -8.17 -11.36
C CYS A 110 -15.59 -9.32 -12.14
N ALA A 111 -14.85 -10.21 -11.47
CA ALA A 111 -14.22 -11.37 -12.10
C ALA A 111 -15.26 -12.39 -12.61
N SER A 112 -16.42 -12.50 -11.95
CA SER A 112 -17.52 -13.38 -12.35
C SER A 112 -18.38 -12.84 -13.50
N GLY A 113 -18.16 -11.59 -13.94
CA GLY A 113 -18.93 -10.96 -15.01
C GLY A 113 -20.31 -10.43 -14.57
N ASP A 114 -20.57 -10.39 -13.27
CA ASP A 114 -21.79 -9.79 -12.70
C ASP A 114 -21.71 -8.25 -12.73
N GLN A 115 -22.86 -7.57 -12.65
CA GLN A 115 -22.92 -6.10 -12.70
C GLN A 115 -21.91 -5.46 -11.73
N ALA A 116 -21.18 -4.47 -12.25
CA ALA A 116 -20.15 -3.75 -11.52
C ALA A 116 -20.74 -3.05 -10.28
N VAL A 117 -20.53 -3.64 -9.10
CA VAL A 117 -20.81 -2.95 -7.84
C VAL A 117 -19.70 -1.92 -7.59
N PRO A 118 -20.03 -0.69 -7.20
CA PRO A 118 -19.03 0.28 -6.76
C PRO A 118 -18.30 -0.26 -5.52
N VAL A 119 -16.97 -0.25 -5.55
CA VAL A 119 -16.18 -0.61 -4.37
C VAL A 119 -16.42 0.48 -3.31
N ASN A 120 -16.98 0.11 -2.16
CA ASN A 120 -17.06 1.03 -1.03
C ASN A 120 -15.68 1.16 -0.38
N ASP A 121 -14.99 2.24 -0.70
CA ASP A 121 -13.64 2.56 -0.22
C ASP A 121 -13.63 3.44 1.04
N GLU A 122 -14.78 3.72 1.68
CA GLU A 122 -14.84 4.69 2.77
C GLU A 122 -13.99 4.29 3.99
N SER A 123 -14.06 3.01 4.40
CA SER A 123 -13.23 2.49 5.49
C SER A 123 -11.74 2.63 5.18
N ILE A 124 -11.33 2.22 3.97
CA ILE A 124 -9.94 2.32 3.53
C ILE A 124 -9.50 3.78 3.50
N THR A 125 -10.34 4.67 2.97
CA THR A 125 -10.07 6.11 2.90
C THR A 125 -9.91 6.73 4.29
N CYS A 126 -10.73 6.31 5.26
CA CYS A 126 -10.61 6.75 6.65
C CYS A 126 -9.25 6.35 7.25
N TRP A 127 -8.86 5.09 7.11
CA TRP A 127 -7.56 4.61 7.58
C TRP A 127 -6.39 5.27 6.84
N MET A 128 -6.53 5.47 5.52
CA MET A 128 -5.55 6.20 4.72
C MET A 128 -5.35 7.62 5.26
N ARG A 129 -6.42 8.35 5.57
CA ARG A 129 -6.32 9.69 6.17
C ARG A 129 -5.54 9.67 7.49
N ILE A 130 -5.76 8.66 8.34
CA ILE A 130 -4.96 8.50 9.57
C ILE A 130 -3.48 8.26 9.21
N LEU A 131 -3.18 7.38 8.25
CA LEU A 131 -1.83 7.13 7.78
C LEU A 131 -1.15 8.41 7.28
N LEU A 132 -1.83 9.21 6.46
CA LEU A 132 -1.28 10.46 5.95
C LEU A 132 -0.98 11.45 7.07
N ARG A 133 -1.82 11.54 8.10
CA ARG A 133 -1.54 12.38 9.27
C ARG A 133 -0.30 11.91 10.03
N ILE A 134 -0.11 10.59 10.19
CA ILE A 134 1.10 10.03 10.82
C ILE A 134 2.32 10.43 9.98
N VAL A 135 2.26 10.17 8.66
CA VAL A 135 3.34 10.45 7.70
C VAL A 135 3.69 11.94 7.64
N ALA A 136 2.70 12.82 7.72
CA ALA A 136 2.91 14.27 7.79
C ALA A 136 3.66 14.69 9.07
N GLY A 137 3.53 13.92 10.16
CA GLY A 137 4.22 14.15 11.43
C GLY A 137 5.60 13.49 11.55
N LEU A 138 5.98 12.61 10.61
CA LEU A 138 7.26 11.90 10.65
C LEU A 138 8.42 12.80 10.20
N SER A 139 9.54 12.69 10.91
CA SER A 139 10.80 13.26 10.46
C SER A 139 11.40 12.41 9.35
N LYS A 140 11.51 12.98 8.14
CA LYS A 140 12.16 12.33 6.99
C LYS A 140 13.59 11.87 7.30
N ALA A 141 14.33 12.66 8.09
CA ALA A 141 15.69 12.33 8.54
C ALA A 141 15.74 11.20 9.58
N GLU A 142 14.69 11.01 10.38
CA GLU A 142 14.61 9.86 11.28
C GLU A 142 14.19 8.59 10.52
N CYS A 143 13.24 8.68 9.57
CA CYS A 143 12.89 7.57 8.69
C CYS A 143 14.13 7.04 7.94
N ALA A 144 14.92 7.96 7.39
CA ALA A 144 16.23 7.71 6.78
C ALA A 144 17.19 6.88 7.64
N THR A 145 17.36 7.29 8.90
CA THR A 145 18.47 6.80 9.74
C THR A 145 18.08 5.60 10.59
N ARG A 146 16.79 5.37 10.83
CA ARG A 146 16.30 4.37 11.79
C ARG A 146 15.57 3.19 11.17
N ASN A 147 15.13 3.27 9.92
CA ASN A 147 14.41 2.19 9.26
C ASN A 147 15.34 1.23 8.48
N VAL A 148 16.58 1.05 8.94
CA VAL A 148 17.59 0.24 8.24
C VAL A 148 17.26 -1.26 8.28
N TYR A 149 16.50 -1.73 9.28
CA TYR A 149 16.21 -3.17 9.50
C TYR A 149 14.72 -3.50 9.57
N THR A 150 13.86 -2.57 9.20
CA THR A 150 12.39 -2.73 9.26
C THR A 150 11.76 -2.20 7.97
N ILE A 151 10.51 -2.56 7.71
CA ILE A 151 9.80 -2.09 6.50
C ILE A 151 9.63 -0.57 6.59
N GLY A 152 10.25 0.17 5.68
CA GLY A 152 10.22 1.64 5.62
C GLY A 152 8.83 2.22 5.36
N ILE A 153 8.61 3.50 5.69
CA ILE A 153 7.34 4.19 5.43
C ILE A 153 7.04 4.28 3.94
N SER A 154 8.05 4.41 3.07
CA SER A 154 7.91 4.35 1.62
C SER A 154 7.24 3.06 1.14
N ASN A 155 7.69 1.90 1.65
CA ASN A 155 7.07 0.61 1.38
C ASN A 155 5.63 0.53 1.88
N LEU A 156 5.36 1.06 3.08
CA LEU A 156 4.00 1.09 3.63
C LEU A 156 3.06 1.92 2.74
N LEU A 157 3.54 3.06 2.24
CA LEU A 157 2.79 3.92 1.34
C LEU A 157 2.50 3.24 0.00
N VAL A 158 3.48 2.56 -0.59
CA VAL A 158 3.29 1.75 -1.82
C VAL A 158 2.28 0.63 -1.59
N ALA A 159 2.38 -0.11 -0.48
CA ALA A 159 1.42 -1.17 -0.20
C ALA A 159 -0.02 -0.61 -0.06
N CYS A 160 -0.17 0.51 0.65
CA CYS A 160 -1.49 1.10 0.90
C CYS A 160 -2.09 1.78 -0.32
N ILE A 161 -1.27 2.35 -1.21
CA ILE A 161 -1.80 3.03 -2.40
C ILE A 161 -2.55 2.04 -3.28
N LEU A 162 -2.09 0.78 -3.36
CA LEU A 162 -2.76 -0.30 -4.09
C LEU A 162 -4.11 -0.73 -3.50
N ARG A 163 -4.57 -0.13 -2.41
CA ARG A 163 -5.88 -0.40 -1.79
C ARG A 163 -6.82 0.78 -1.84
N CYS A 164 -6.34 1.95 -2.26
CA CYS A 164 -7.11 3.18 -2.25
C CYS A 164 -7.32 3.68 -3.68
N SER A 165 -8.54 4.02 -4.04
CA SER A 165 -8.88 4.62 -5.34
C SER A 165 -8.78 6.16 -5.36
N ASP A 166 -8.61 6.81 -4.22
CA ASP A 166 -8.56 8.26 -4.09
C ASP A 166 -7.28 8.85 -4.75
N LEU A 167 -7.47 9.74 -5.72
CA LEU A 167 -6.39 10.37 -6.46
C LEU A 167 -5.69 11.45 -5.61
N ASP A 168 -6.41 12.21 -4.81
CA ASP A 168 -5.83 13.28 -3.99
C ASP A 168 -4.89 12.70 -2.94
N ILE A 169 -5.28 11.56 -2.34
CA ILE A 169 -4.42 10.77 -1.44
C ILE A 169 -3.14 10.34 -2.17
N GLY A 170 -3.28 9.82 -3.40
CA GLY A 170 -2.14 9.38 -4.19
C GLY A 170 -1.19 10.49 -4.61
N LEU A 171 -1.71 11.66 -4.99
CA LEU A 171 -0.91 12.83 -5.34
C LEU A 171 -0.17 13.38 -4.12
N TRP A 172 -0.80 13.37 -2.94
CA TRP A 172 -0.13 13.77 -1.71
C TRP A 172 1.03 12.83 -1.37
N ILE A 173 0.83 11.50 -1.47
CA ILE A 173 1.88 10.50 -1.24
C ILE A 173 3.02 10.69 -2.23
N GLN A 174 2.70 10.90 -3.51
CA GLN A 174 3.69 11.14 -4.55
C GLN A 174 4.56 12.37 -4.24
N ASN A 175 3.94 13.48 -3.80
CA ASN A 175 4.67 14.68 -3.44
C ASN A 175 5.54 14.44 -2.18
N TRP A 176 5.03 13.73 -1.18
CA TRP A 176 5.80 13.41 0.02
C TRP A 176 7.03 12.53 -0.29
N LEU A 177 6.88 11.51 -1.16
CA LEU A 177 7.99 10.67 -1.62
C LEU A 177 9.01 11.46 -2.46
N ARG A 178 8.54 12.39 -3.30
CA ARG A 178 9.41 13.31 -4.03
C ARG A 178 10.24 14.17 -3.08
N ASP A 179 9.63 14.71 -2.04
CA ASP A 179 10.34 15.46 -1.00
C ASP A 179 11.33 14.58 -0.23
N LEU A 180 11.00 13.31 -0.01
CA LEU A 180 11.90 12.36 0.67
C LEU A 180 13.20 12.14 -0.11
N LEU A 181 13.18 12.17 -1.45
CA LEU A 181 14.38 12.10 -2.28
C LEU A 181 15.35 13.28 -2.10
N SER A 182 14.91 14.40 -1.52
CA SER A 182 15.81 15.51 -1.19
C SER A 182 16.72 15.22 0.02
N VAL A 183 16.39 14.19 0.80
CA VAL A 183 17.23 13.70 1.90
C VAL A 183 18.31 12.80 1.31
N PRO A 184 19.58 12.86 1.76
CA PRO A 184 20.69 12.08 1.22
C PRO A 184 20.62 10.60 1.65
N ILE A 185 19.53 9.94 1.29
CA ILE A 185 19.28 8.51 1.47
C ILE A 185 18.84 7.92 0.15
N LEU A 186 19.26 6.68 -0.09
CA LEU A 186 18.95 5.96 -1.32
C LEU A 186 17.83 4.93 -1.08
N GLU A 187 17.85 4.31 0.10
CA GLU A 187 16.93 3.25 0.47
C GLU A 187 16.34 3.47 1.85
N GLU A 188 15.14 2.94 2.06
CA GLU A 188 14.50 2.85 3.35
C GLU A 188 13.95 1.42 3.53
N GLY A 189 14.32 0.72 4.61
CA GLY A 189 13.92 -0.66 4.81
C GLY A 189 14.35 -1.59 3.68
N SER A 190 15.56 -1.35 3.16
CA SER A 190 16.12 -2.04 1.99
C SER A 190 15.28 -1.87 0.71
N PHE A 191 14.46 -0.83 0.58
CA PHE A 191 13.74 -0.55 -0.67
C PHE A 191 14.12 0.82 -1.22
N PRO A 192 14.46 0.94 -2.52
CA PRO A 192 14.85 2.22 -3.08
C PRO A 192 13.67 3.20 -3.13
N ILE A 193 13.89 4.41 -2.62
CA ILE A 193 12.82 5.41 -2.52
C ILE A 193 12.40 5.91 -3.91
N SER A 194 13.33 5.93 -4.86
CA SER A 194 13.04 6.23 -6.27
C SER A 194 12.09 5.20 -6.89
N GLN A 195 12.24 3.92 -6.52
CA GLN A 195 11.32 2.85 -6.94
C GLN A 195 9.93 3.05 -6.37
N ALA A 196 9.83 3.40 -5.08
CA ALA A 196 8.55 3.72 -4.45
C ALA A 196 7.84 4.89 -5.15
N LEU A 197 8.58 5.95 -5.47
CA LEU A 197 8.02 7.13 -6.13
C LEU A 197 7.48 6.80 -7.53
N GLU A 198 8.23 6.03 -8.32
CA GLU A 198 7.82 5.71 -9.69
C GLU A 198 6.60 4.79 -9.73
N ILE A 199 6.56 3.79 -8.84
CA ILE A 199 5.36 2.97 -8.65
C ILE A 199 4.14 3.86 -8.37
N VAL A 200 4.25 4.81 -7.43
CA VAL A 200 3.15 5.72 -7.10
C VAL A 200 2.76 6.61 -8.29
N ARG A 201 3.73 7.08 -9.10
CA ARG A 201 3.45 7.85 -10.32
C ARG A 201 2.65 7.05 -11.33
N HIS A 202 3.04 5.81 -11.60
CA HIS A 202 2.30 4.93 -12.50
C HIS A 202 0.88 4.69 -12.00
N VAL A 203 0.71 4.37 -10.72
CA VAL A 203 -0.62 4.17 -10.13
C VAL A 203 -1.48 5.42 -10.27
N ASN A 204 -0.94 6.61 -10.00
CA ASN A 204 -1.69 7.86 -10.13
C ASN A 204 -2.03 8.18 -11.60
N LYS A 205 -1.13 7.90 -12.55
CA LYS A 205 -1.39 8.06 -13.99
C LYS A 205 -2.58 7.20 -14.44
N GLU A 206 -2.63 5.96 -14.00
CA GLU A 206 -3.75 5.05 -14.30
C GLU A 206 -5.06 5.54 -13.65
N ARG A 207 -5.00 6.02 -12.40
CA ARG A 207 -6.17 6.62 -11.73
C ARG A 207 -6.72 7.85 -12.43
N CYS A 208 -5.85 8.75 -12.88
CA CYS A 208 -6.25 9.91 -13.70
C CYS A 208 -7.00 9.48 -14.97
N SER A 209 -6.70 8.29 -15.48
CA SER A 209 -7.32 7.70 -16.67
C SER A 209 -8.55 6.84 -16.35
N GLY A 210 -9.03 6.84 -15.10
CA GLY A 210 -10.22 6.10 -14.69
C GLY A 210 -9.98 4.62 -14.37
N LYS A 211 -8.75 4.24 -14.01
CA LYS A 211 -8.38 2.86 -13.66
C LYS A 211 -7.85 2.76 -12.22
N ASP A 212 -8.21 1.71 -11.51
CA ASP A 212 -7.72 1.42 -10.16
C ASP A 212 -6.72 0.27 -10.17
N ILE A 213 -5.57 0.42 -9.51
CA ILE A 213 -4.51 -0.60 -9.45
C ILE A 213 -4.55 -1.30 -8.11
N TYR A 214 -4.58 -2.64 -8.13
CA TYR A 214 -4.66 -3.48 -6.93
C TYR A 214 -3.42 -4.34 -6.69
N ALA A 215 -2.64 -4.62 -7.74
CA ALA A 215 -1.37 -5.32 -7.59
C ALA A 215 -0.40 -4.89 -8.68
N ILE A 216 0.89 -5.04 -8.37
CA ILE A 216 1.99 -4.77 -9.28
C ILE A 216 2.89 -6.01 -9.27
N GLY A 217 3.14 -6.55 -10.45
CA GLY A 217 4.20 -7.52 -10.70
C GLY A 217 5.43 -6.83 -11.29
N VAL A 218 6.59 -7.46 -11.11
CA VAL A 218 7.84 -7.05 -11.75
C VAL A 218 8.17 -8.13 -12.79
N THR A 219 8.39 -7.74 -14.05
CA THR A 219 8.87 -8.68 -15.07
C THR A 219 10.37 -8.88 -14.91
N GLU A 220 10.83 -10.12 -15.11
CA GLU A 220 12.21 -10.64 -14.95
C GLU A 220 13.20 -9.67 -14.27
N GLU A 221 13.49 -9.95 -12.99
CA GLU A 221 14.72 -9.46 -12.36
C GLU A 221 15.92 -9.81 -13.26
N ASP A 222 17.00 -9.05 -13.19
CA ASP A 222 18.26 -9.18 -13.93
C ASP A 222 19.02 -10.51 -13.72
N GLY A 223 18.31 -11.60 -13.45
CA GLY A 223 18.81 -12.92 -13.15
C GLY A 223 19.44 -12.95 -11.77
N GLY A 224 18.68 -12.61 -10.72
CA GLY A 224 19.05 -12.53 -9.29
C GLY A 224 19.82 -13.75 -8.74
N GLY A 225 21.04 -13.96 -9.24
CA GLY A 225 21.81 -15.20 -9.12
C GLY A 225 23.13 -15.02 -8.37
N SER A 226 23.42 -13.81 -7.91
CA SER A 226 24.35 -13.61 -6.81
C SER A 226 23.71 -12.60 -5.88
N GLY A 227 23.31 -13.03 -4.69
CA GLY A 227 22.75 -12.14 -3.69
C GLY A 227 23.67 -10.93 -3.56
N LYS A 228 23.22 -9.77 -4.03
CA LYS A 228 23.96 -8.53 -3.87
C LYS A 228 23.79 -8.16 -2.40
N TYR A 229 24.78 -8.55 -1.60
CA TYR A 229 24.74 -8.64 -0.14
C TYR A 229 24.34 -7.35 0.62
N PHE A 230 24.10 -6.21 -0.05
CA PHE A 230 23.97 -4.92 0.63
C PHE A 230 22.94 -3.88 0.09
N SER A 231 22.24 -4.07 -1.04
CA SER A 231 21.32 -3.00 -1.55
C SER A 231 20.41 -3.44 -2.72
N TYR A 232 19.11 -3.13 -2.63
CA TYR A 232 18.11 -3.36 -3.68
C TYR A 232 18.17 -2.31 -4.81
N GLN A 233 18.82 -1.17 -4.60
CA GLN A 233 19.09 -0.15 -5.62
C GLN A 233 19.91 -0.72 -6.79
N SER A 234 20.64 -1.81 -6.54
CA SER A 234 21.38 -2.52 -7.56
C SER A 234 20.52 -3.38 -8.50
N GLN A 235 19.22 -3.50 -8.23
CA GLN A 235 18.24 -4.14 -9.12
C GLN A 235 17.50 -3.06 -9.90
N THR A 236 17.72 -3.03 -11.23
CA THR A 236 17.00 -2.12 -12.11
C THR A 236 15.75 -2.84 -12.60
N ILE A 237 14.57 -2.35 -12.21
CA ILE A 237 13.29 -2.84 -12.76
C ILE A 237 13.03 -2.05 -14.05
N TYR A 238 12.86 -2.75 -15.16
CA TYR A 238 12.64 -2.12 -16.47
C TYR A 238 11.16 -2.03 -16.83
N GLU A 239 10.35 -2.94 -16.29
CA GLU A 239 8.94 -3.06 -16.63
C GLU A 239 8.15 -3.56 -15.42
N LEU A 240 6.95 -3.01 -15.25
CA LEU A 240 5.98 -3.39 -14.23
C LEU A 240 4.75 -3.96 -14.90
N VAL A 241 4.19 -5.03 -14.34
CA VAL A 241 2.86 -5.53 -14.71
C VAL A 241 1.85 -4.93 -13.76
N LEU A 242 0.98 -4.07 -14.26
CA LEU A 242 -0.10 -3.48 -13.49
C LEU A 242 -1.34 -4.37 -13.57
N LEU A 243 -1.88 -4.74 -12.42
CA LEU A 243 -3.13 -5.49 -12.30
C LEU A 243 -4.19 -4.57 -11.70
N GLY A 244 -5.22 -4.27 -12.49
CA GLY A 244 -6.19 -3.25 -12.12
C GLY A 244 -7.61 -3.46 -12.66
N ARG A 245 -8.49 -2.53 -12.31
CA ARG A 245 -9.90 -2.49 -12.74
C ARG A 245 -10.17 -1.19 -13.47
N ILE A 246 -10.90 -1.25 -14.58
CA ILE A 246 -11.42 -0.07 -15.27
C ILE A 246 -12.70 0.36 -14.55
N ARG A 247 -12.79 1.61 -14.07
CA ARG A 247 -13.94 2.08 -13.27
C ARG A 247 -15.25 2.07 -14.05
N GLU A 248 -15.21 2.48 -15.32
CA GLU A 248 -16.39 2.59 -16.17
C GLU A 248 -17.03 1.24 -16.47
N THR A 249 -16.22 0.25 -16.87
CA THR A 249 -16.71 -1.07 -17.27
C THR A 249 -16.73 -2.08 -16.13
N GLY A 250 -15.98 -1.81 -15.06
CA GLY A 250 -15.72 -2.76 -13.99
C GLY A 250 -14.78 -3.91 -14.37
N CYS A 251 -14.30 -3.98 -15.62
CA CYS A 251 -13.47 -5.08 -16.09
C CYS A 251 -12.09 -5.08 -15.43
N LEU A 252 -11.60 -6.27 -15.08
CA LEU A 252 -10.22 -6.46 -14.67
C LEU A 252 -9.30 -6.44 -15.90
N TYR A 253 -8.10 -5.90 -15.74
CA TYR A 253 -7.09 -5.84 -16.80
C TYR A 253 -5.69 -6.09 -16.25
N SER A 254 -4.79 -6.46 -17.15
CA SER A 254 -3.35 -6.61 -16.91
C SER A 254 -2.61 -5.87 -18.01
N GLU A 255 -1.68 -4.99 -17.65
CA GLU A 255 -0.94 -4.17 -18.61
C GLU A 255 0.52 -4.04 -18.16
N SER A 256 1.45 -4.29 -19.08
CA SER A 256 2.86 -4.03 -18.81
C SER A 256 3.21 -2.59 -19.15
N VAL A 257 3.92 -1.93 -18.25
CA VAL A 257 4.38 -0.54 -18.42
C VAL A 257 5.89 -0.44 -18.24
N PRO A 258 6.59 0.31 -19.09
CA PRO A 258 8.01 0.56 -18.92
C PRO A 258 8.24 1.49 -17.73
N VAL A 259 9.37 1.32 -17.05
CA VAL A 259 9.79 2.20 -15.95
C VAL A 259 10.93 3.09 -16.39
N GLU A 260 10.70 4.40 -16.34
CA GLU A 260 11.74 5.40 -16.58
C GLU A 260 12.24 5.95 -15.23
N TRP A 261 13.40 5.48 -14.79
CA TRP A 261 14.00 5.99 -13.56
C TRP A 261 14.44 7.44 -13.74
N ALA A 262 13.85 8.34 -12.97
CA ALA A 262 14.37 9.69 -12.83
C ALA A 262 15.78 9.62 -12.21
N VAL A 263 16.80 9.88 -13.03
CA VAL A 263 18.21 10.01 -12.63
C VAL A 263 18.42 11.35 -11.92
#